data_AF-A0A968EVZ4-F1
#
_entry.id   AF-A0A968EVZ4-F1
#
_cell.length_a   1.000
_cell.length_b   1.000
_cell.length_c   1.000
_cell.angle_alpha   90.00
_cell.angle_beta   90.00
_cell.angle_gamma   90.00
#
_symmetry.space_group_name_H-M   'P 1'
#
loop_
_entity.id
_entity.type
_entity.pdbx_description
1 polymer ?
#
loop_
_entity_poly.entity_id
_entity_poly.type
_entity_poly.pdbx_seq_one_letter_code
_entity_poly.pdbx_strand_id
1 'polypeptide(L)'
;LPSAAAATVFDAVTGGLDIAASNVPGSPVPLHLCGREVTDLIPFGPLSGCASNVTLVSHAETAHVGVTVDPAAIPAGADFARRIGDGF
;
A
#
# COMPACT_ATOMS: atom_id res chain seq x y z
N LEU A 1 -14.07 -18.15 -6.00
CA LEU A 1 -14.51 -17.44 -7.23
C LEU A 1 -13.36 -17.46 -8.23
N PRO A 2 -13.61 -17.54 -9.55
CA PRO A 2 -12.55 -17.35 -10.54
C PRO A 2 -11.88 -15.98 -10.32
N SER A 3 -10.55 -15.93 -10.39
CA SER A 3 -9.75 -14.72 -10.11
C SER A 3 -10.17 -13.51 -10.93
N ALA A 4 -10.57 -13.73 -12.19
CA ALA A 4 -11.08 -12.68 -13.07
C ALA A 4 -12.36 -12.03 -12.52
N ALA A 5 -13.31 -12.81 -12.01
CA ALA A 5 -14.55 -12.28 -11.45
C ALA A 5 -14.30 -11.48 -10.16
N ALA A 6 -13.35 -11.93 -9.33
CA ALA A 6 -12.94 -11.20 -8.13
C ALA A 6 -12.25 -9.86 -8.50
N ALA A 7 -11.38 -9.87 -9.51
CA ALA A 7 -10.73 -8.67 -10.00
C ALA A 7 -11.72 -7.65 -10.57
N THR A 8 -12.70 -8.07 -11.40
CA THR A 8 -13.72 -7.16 -11.95
C THR A 8 -14.59 -6.53 -10.87
N VAL A 9 -14.98 -7.29 -9.85
CA VAL A 9 -15.74 -6.73 -8.72
C VAL A 9 -14.87 -5.75 -7.94
N PHE A 10 -13.61 -6.08 -7.70
CA PHE A 10 -12.68 -5.17 -7.01
C PHE A 10 -12.53 -3.85 -7.80
N ASP A 11 -12.32 -3.95 -9.10
CA ASP A 11 -12.18 -2.81 -10.02
C ASP A 11 -13.47 -1.97 -10.09
N ALA A 12 -14.65 -2.60 -10.06
CA ALA A 12 -15.93 -1.89 -10.02
C ALA A 12 -16.17 -1.16 -8.68
N VAL A 13 -15.65 -1.69 -7.58
CA VAL A 13 -15.75 -1.08 -6.24
C VAL A 13 -14.71 0.03 -6.06
N THR A 14 -13.55 -0.07 -6.72
CA THR A 14 -12.48 0.94 -6.64
C THR A 14 -12.48 1.95 -7.79
N GLY A 15 -13.21 1.69 -8.88
CA GLY A 15 -13.22 2.46 -10.14
C GLY A 15 -13.78 3.89 -10.09
N GLY A 16 -13.88 4.47 -8.91
CA GLY A 16 -14.21 5.88 -8.69
C GLY A 16 -13.52 6.49 -7.47
N LEU A 17 -12.53 5.80 -6.89
CA LEU A 17 -11.74 6.32 -5.78
C LEU A 17 -10.56 7.12 -6.33
N ASP A 18 -10.38 8.36 -5.86
CA ASP A 18 -9.17 9.13 -6.17
C ASP A 18 -7.95 8.53 -5.46
N ILE A 19 -8.15 8.08 -4.21
CA ILE A 19 -7.12 7.50 -3.36
C ILE A 19 -7.68 6.26 -2.66
N ALA A 20 -6.96 5.14 -2.75
CA ALA A 20 -7.19 3.98 -1.92
C ALA A 20 -6.28 4.02 -0.69
N ALA A 21 -6.84 3.77 0.50
CA ALA A 21 -6.08 3.59 1.73
C ALA A 21 -6.42 2.23 2.33
N SER A 22 -5.41 1.42 2.63
CA SER A 22 -5.60 0.08 3.18
C SER A 22 -4.71 -0.17 4.40
N ASN A 23 -5.25 -0.94 5.34
CA ASN A 23 -4.56 -1.38 6.56
C ASN A 23 -4.57 -2.91 6.59
N VAL A 24 -3.39 -3.50 6.45
CA VAL A 24 -3.20 -4.94 6.49
C VAL A 24 -2.43 -5.28 7.76
N PRO A 25 -3.05 -5.98 8.73
CA PRO A 25 -2.35 -6.46 9.91
C PRO A 25 -1.20 -7.37 9.51
N GLY A 26 0.04 -7.05 9.92
CA GLY A 26 1.17 -7.95 9.74
C GLY A 26 1.55 -8.67 11.03
N SER A 27 2.76 -9.22 11.07
CA SER A 27 3.22 -10.06 12.18
C SER A 27 3.42 -9.24 13.46
N PRO A 28 2.82 -9.63 14.60
CA PRO A 28 3.05 -8.96 15.89
C PRO A 28 4.40 -9.33 16.53
N VAL A 29 5.17 -10.21 15.90
CA VAL A 29 6.50 -10.65 16.38
C VAL A 29 7.56 -10.51 15.29
N PRO A 30 8.85 -10.32 15.65
CA PRO A 30 9.96 -10.22 14.70
C PRO A 30 10.02 -11.42 13.74
N LEU A 31 10.11 -11.13 12.45
CA LEU A 31 10.19 -12.14 11.40
C LEU A 31 11.65 -12.33 11.02
N HIS A 32 12.00 -13.54 10.59
CA HIS A 32 13.36 -13.87 10.19
C HIS A 32 13.37 -14.55 8.81
N LEU A 33 14.30 -14.16 7.96
CA LEU A 33 14.58 -14.77 6.67
C LEU A 33 16.03 -15.22 6.63
N CYS A 34 16.27 -16.51 6.34
CA CYS A 34 17.62 -17.09 6.30
C CYS A 34 18.44 -16.84 7.60
N GLY A 35 17.78 -16.83 8.76
CA GLY A 35 18.41 -16.60 10.07
C GLY A 35 18.69 -15.13 10.38
N ARG A 36 18.30 -14.19 9.53
CA ARG A 36 18.41 -12.75 9.77
C ARG A 36 17.03 -12.13 10.00
N GLU A 37 16.95 -11.21 10.96
CA GLU A 37 15.72 -10.45 11.22
C GLU A 37 15.36 -9.57 10.01
N VAL A 38 14.07 -9.58 9.66
CA VAL A 38 13.47 -8.66 8.70
C VAL A 38 13.40 -7.29 9.36
N THR A 39 14.04 -6.28 8.78
CA THR A 39 14.08 -4.93 9.36
C THR A 39 12.93 -4.07 8.87
N ASP A 40 12.50 -4.29 7.63
CA ASP A 40 11.54 -3.44 6.95
C ASP A 40 10.63 -4.26 6.06
N LEU A 41 9.34 -3.96 6.12
CA LEU A 41 8.39 -4.34 5.09
C LEU A 41 8.17 -3.15 4.17
N ILE A 42 8.15 -3.40 2.85
CA ILE A 42 7.85 -2.38 1.84
C ILE A 42 6.48 -2.73 1.22
N PRO A 43 5.37 -2.17 1.73
CA PRO A 43 4.06 -2.43 1.18
C PRO A 43 3.92 -1.82 -0.21
N PHE A 44 3.28 -2.54 -1.14
CA PHE A 44 2.99 -2.05 -2.47
C PHE A 44 1.57 -2.46 -2.86
N GLY A 45 0.61 -1.56 -2.65
CA GLY A 45 -0.77 -1.74 -3.09
C GLY A 45 -0.93 -1.42 -4.58
N PRO A 46 -1.76 -2.18 -5.33
CA PRO A 46 -2.08 -1.86 -6.71
C PRO A 46 -2.90 -0.56 -6.79
N LEU A 47 -2.74 0.20 -7.87
CA LEU A 47 -3.50 1.43 -8.09
C LEU A 47 -5.00 1.15 -8.28
N SER A 48 -5.38 0.06 -8.96
CA SER A 48 -6.78 -0.37 -9.12
C SER A 48 -7.74 0.76 -9.53
N GLY A 49 -7.31 1.61 -10.47
CA GLY A 49 -8.07 2.75 -10.97
C GLY A 49 -7.93 4.05 -10.18
N CYS A 50 -7.24 4.05 -9.04
CA CYS A 50 -6.99 5.23 -8.21
C CYS A 50 -5.73 5.98 -8.67
N ALA A 51 -5.67 7.30 -8.41
CA ALA A 51 -4.48 8.11 -8.62
C ALA A 51 -3.35 7.75 -7.64
N SER A 52 -3.70 7.26 -6.45
CA SER A 52 -2.75 6.77 -5.45
C SER A 52 -3.32 5.64 -4.61
N ASN A 53 -2.45 4.73 -4.16
CA ASN A 53 -2.73 3.75 -3.13
C ASN A 53 -1.75 3.92 -1.96
N VAL A 54 -2.28 4.12 -0.75
CA VAL A 54 -1.53 4.15 0.51
C VAL A 54 -1.78 2.84 1.26
N THR A 55 -0.76 2.01 1.39
CA THR A 55 -0.85 0.70 2.03
C THR A 55 -0.04 0.69 3.32
N LEU A 56 -0.71 0.36 4.43
CA LEU A 56 -0.06 0.15 5.72
C LEU A 56 0.05 -1.35 6.02
N VAL A 57 1.24 -1.78 6.45
CA VAL A 57 1.48 -3.11 7.02
C VAL A 57 2.25 -2.96 8.33
N SER A 58 1.75 -3.54 9.42
CA SER A 58 2.47 -3.56 10.69
C SER A 58 3.49 -4.70 10.77
N HIS A 59 4.63 -4.47 11.42
CA HIS A 59 5.61 -5.49 11.76
C HIS A 59 6.20 -5.21 13.14
N ALA A 60 5.99 -6.14 14.08
CA ALA A 60 6.27 -5.93 15.50
C ALA A 60 5.68 -4.59 15.97
N GLU A 61 6.51 -3.68 16.48
CA GLU A 61 6.11 -2.37 16.99
C GLU A 61 6.13 -1.26 15.92
N THR A 62 6.40 -1.59 14.66
CA THR A 62 6.57 -0.62 13.57
C THR A 62 5.42 -0.73 12.55
N ALA A 63 4.85 0.39 12.15
CA ALA A 63 3.95 0.46 11.01
C ALA A 63 4.74 0.90 9.77
N HIS A 64 4.77 0.07 8.73
CA HIS A 64 5.36 0.41 7.45
C HIS A 64 4.27 0.92 6.51
N VAL A 65 4.51 2.06 5.88
CA VAL A 65 3.58 2.70 4.95
C VAL A 65 4.23 2.78 3.58
N GLY A 66 3.58 2.21 2.57
CA GLY A 66 3.93 2.33 1.17
C GLY A 66 2.95 3.23 0.43
N VAL A 67 3.46 4.06 -0.48
CA VAL A 67 2.65 4.96 -1.32
C VAL A 67 2.93 4.64 -2.79
N THR A 68 1.96 4.05 -3.47
CA THR A 68 1.98 3.82 -4.92
C THR A 68 1.23 4.96 -5.60
N VAL A 69 1.83 5.56 -6.63
CA VAL A 69 1.29 6.75 -7.31
C VAL A 69 1.22 6.53 -8.82
N ASP A 70 0.12 6.94 -9.44
CA ASP A 70 0.05 7.12 -10.90
C ASP A 70 0.75 8.45 -11.27
N PRO A 71 1.89 8.42 -11.99
CA PRO A 71 2.60 9.64 -12.37
C PRO A 71 1.83 10.52 -13.35
N ALA A 72 0.85 9.98 -14.09
CA ALA A 72 0.00 10.78 -14.99
C ALA A 72 -1.03 11.61 -14.20
N ALA A 73 -1.55 11.06 -13.10
CA ALA A 73 -2.51 11.75 -12.23
C ALA A 73 -1.82 12.66 -11.19
N ILE A 74 -0.65 12.25 -10.68
CA ILE A 74 0.13 13.00 -9.68
C ILE A 74 1.57 13.19 -10.18
N PRO A 75 1.85 14.25 -10.96
CA PRO A 75 3.18 14.47 -11.54
C PRO A 75 4.30 14.65 -10.50
N ALA A 76 3.98 15.19 -9.33
CA ALA A 76 4.92 15.39 -8.22
C ALA A 76 4.87 14.24 -7.19
N GLY A 77 4.81 12.99 -7.65
CA GLY A 77 4.57 11.82 -6.80
C GLY A 77 5.52 11.65 -5.61
N ALA A 78 6.80 12.00 -5.77
CA ALA A 78 7.78 11.94 -4.67
C ALA A 78 7.49 12.97 -3.56
N ASP A 79 7.12 14.21 -3.92
CA ASP A 79 6.73 15.23 -2.93
C ASP A 79 5.41 14.86 -2.25
N PHE A 80 4.47 14.29 -3.01
CA PHE A 80 3.22 13.75 -2.47
C PHE A 80 3.47 12.67 -1.41
N ALA A 81 4.29 11.66 -1.72
CA ALA A 81 4.65 10.60 -0.77
C ALA A 81 5.37 11.15 0.47
N ARG A 82 6.30 12.10 0.28
CA ARG A 82 7.00 12.77 1.37
C ARG A 82 6.05 13.51 2.31
N ARG A 83 5.09 14.27 1.77
CA ARG A 83 4.10 15.01 2.57
C ARG A 83 3.16 14.11 3.36
N ILE A 84 2.85 12.92 2.84
CA ILE A 84 2.13 11.90 3.62
C ILE A 84 2.97 11.51 4.83
N GLY A 85 4.28 11.27 4.64
CA GLY A 85 5.20 10.97 5.72
C GLY A 85 5.32 12.08 6.76
N ASP A 86 5.37 13.34 6.33
CA ASP A 86 5.43 14.52 7.23
C ASP A 86 4.16 14.69 8.11
N GLY A 87 3.06 13.98 7.79
CA GLY A 87 1.79 14.08 8.50
C GLY A 87 1.69 13.25 9.79
N PHE A 88 2.74 12.51 10.15
CA PHE A 88 2.83 11.65 11.33
C PHE A 88 4.02 12.08 12.20
#